data_AF-A0A2S4AP46-F1
#
_entry.id   AF-A0A2S4AP46-F1
#
_cell.length_a   1.000
_cell.length_b   1.000
_cell.length_c   1.000
_cell.angle_alpha   90.00
_cell.angle_beta   90.00
_cell.angle_gamma   90.00
#
_symmetry.space_group_name_H-M   'P 1'
#
loop_
_entity.id
_entity.type
_entity.pdbx_description
1 polymer ?
#
loop_
_entity_poly.entity_id
_entity_poly.type
_entity_poly.pdbx_seq_one_letter_code
_entity_poly.pdbx_strand_id
1 'polypeptide(L)'
;MFKTNRKSELFPGRSNGSDDVQFWSFIEQDAAWPWFYLQLVEDAGGELFRSMLMVPTPVQLEQVVAVKDDHAWIEQAQLVTPSHINDTERWTMEPLLEVSLILDDQGLELGYRYRVEGGREYSVSVDPFPDGQLKTHMIFSAALHIRAEDY
;
A
#
# COMPACT_ATOMS: atom_id res chain seq x y z
N MET A 1 -6.76 -2.59 -8.29
CA MET A 1 -7.43 -3.55 -7.39
C MET A 1 -6.93 -4.96 -7.66
N PHE A 2 -6.86 -5.80 -6.62
CA PHE A 2 -6.60 -7.22 -6.78
C PHE A 2 -7.91 -7.97 -7.04
N LYS A 3 -7.86 -8.96 -7.92
CA LYS A 3 -8.96 -9.86 -8.25
C LYS A 3 -8.62 -11.25 -7.73
N THR A 4 -9.61 -11.86 -7.10
CA THR A 4 -9.61 -13.28 -6.77
C THR A 4 -10.74 -13.96 -7.53
N ASN A 5 -10.61 -15.27 -7.76
CA ASN A 5 -11.60 -16.05 -8.48
C ASN A 5 -11.81 -17.35 -7.74
N ARG A 6 -13.06 -17.73 -7.43
CA ARG A 6 -13.40 -18.96 -6.70
C ARG A 6 -12.68 -20.23 -7.21
N LYS A 7 -12.33 -20.30 -8.50
CA LYS A 7 -11.55 -21.43 -9.06
C LYS A 7 -10.10 -21.48 -8.58
N SER A 8 -9.53 -20.38 -8.11
CA SER A 8 -8.20 -20.28 -7.52
C SER A 8 -8.23 -20.42 -5.99
N GLU A 9 -9.40 -20.61 -5.37
CA GLU A 9 -9.55 -20.83 -3.92
C GLU A 9 -8.85 -22.14 -3.52
N LEU A 10 -7.95 -22.05 -2.56
CA LEU A 10 -7.31 -23.19 -1.93
C LEU A 10 -8.16 -23.65 -0.76
N PHE A 11 -8.29 -24.97 -0.61
CA PHE A 11 -9.04 -25.62 0.47
C PHE A 11 -10.52 -25.20 0.56
N PRO A 12 -11.27 -25.18 -0.56
CA PRO A 12 -12.67 -24.78 -0.53
C PRO A 12 -13.47 -25.69 0.41
N GLY A 13 -14.18 -25.08 1.37
CA GLY A 13 -15.03 -25.80 2.33
C GLY A 13 -14.31 -26.44 3.52
N ARG A 14 -13.00 -26.22 3.72
CA ARG A 14 -12.30 -26.55 4.96
C ARG A 14 -12.23 -25.31 5.87
N SER A 15 -12.84 -25.38 7.04
CA SER A 15 -12.68 -24.41 8.12
C SER A 15 -11.30 -24.57 8.78
N ASN A 16 -10.25 -24.11 8.11
CA ASN A 16 -8.87 -24.20 8.61
C ASN A 16 -8.49 -23.03 9.55
N GLY A 17 -9.36 -22.73 10.52
CA GLY A 17 -9.12 -21.70 11.54
C GLY A 17 -9.67 -20.33 11.14
N SER A 18 -10.60 -19.84 11.97
CA SER A 18 -11.56 -18.74 11.78
C SER A 18 -12.43 -18.85 10.51
N ASP A 19 -13.75 -18.75 10.68
CA ASP A 19 -14.74 -18.99 9.60
C ASP A 19 -14.70 -17.95 8.46
N ASP A 20 -13.81 -16.95 8.54
CA ASP A 20 -13.76 -15.80 7.62
C ASP A 20 -12.48 -15.71 6.77
N VAL A 21 -11.55 -16.68 6.84
CA VAL A 21 -10.29 -16.62 6.07
C VAL A 21 -10.35 -17.54 4.84
N GLN A 22 -10.08 -16.96 3.67
CA GLN A 22 -9.97 -17.68 2.40
C GLN A 22 -8.54 -17.61 1.87
N PHE A 23 -8.04 -18.74 1.36
CA PHE A 23 -6.71 -18.84 0.76
C PHE A 23 -6.82 -18.90 -0.75
N TRP A 24 -5.94 -18.20 -1.47
CA TRP A 24 -5.95 -18.15 -2.93
C TRP A 24 -4.61 -18.63 -3.48
N SER A 25 -4.64 -19.49 -4.51
CA SER A 25 -3.43 -19.98 -5.19
C SER A 25 -2.72 -18.90 -6.01
N PHE A 26 -3.48 -17.90 -6.47
CA PHE A 26 -2.97 -16.70 -7.12
C PHE A 26 -4.02 -15.59 -7.04
N ILE A 27 -3.52 -14.36 -7.17
CA ILE A 27 -4.31 -13.14 -7.32
C ILE A 27 -3.96 -12.50 -8.66
N GLU A 28 -4.93 -11.84 -9.27
CA GLU A 28 -4.73 -11.07 -10.50
C GLU A 28 -4.76 -9.58 -10.17
N GLN A 29 -4.03 -8.76 -10.91
CA GLN A 29 -4.16 -7.31 -10.83
C GLN A 29 -5.06 -6.83 -11.97
N ASP A 30 -6.14 -6.11 -11.64
CA ASP A 30 -7.11 -5.62 -12.63
C ASP A 30 -6.50 -4.61 -13.61
N ALA A 31 -5.63 -3.76 -13.10
CA ALA A 31 -4.92 -2.75 -13.86
C ALA A 31 -3.51 -2.61 -13.29
N ALA A 32 -2.54 -2.37 -14.16
CA ALA A 32 -1.14 -2.19 -13.79
C ALA A 32 -0.93 -0.82 -13.14
N TRP A 33 -1.42 -0.65 -11.91
CA TRP A 33 -1.20 0.54 -11.08
C TRP A 33 -0.25 0.21 -9.93
N PRO A 34 0.35 1.23 -9.27
CA PRO A 34 1.13 1.00 -8.09
C PRO A 34 0.29 0.37 -6.98
N TRP A 35 0.92 -0.48 -6.18
CA TRP A 35 0.32 -1.07 -4.99
C TRP A 35 1.35 -1.17 -3.87
N PHE A 36 0.92 -1.47 -2.65
CA PHE A 36 1.78 -1.45 -1.48
C PHE A 36 1.95 -2.85 -0.89
N TYR A 37 3.19 -3.19 -0.57
CA TYR A 37 3.50 -4.39 0.22
C TYR A 37 3.91 -3.94 1.61
N LEU A 38 3.11 -4.28 2.61
CA LEU A 38 3.28 -3.86 3.99
C LEU A 38 3.63 -5.07 4.85
N GLN A 39 4.56 -4.88 5.78
CA GLN A 39 4.76 -5.79 6.91
C GLN A 39 4.15 -5.14 8.15
N LEU A 40 3.14 -5.79 8.70
CA LEU A 40 2.50 -5.41 9.95
C LEU A 40 3.05 -6.27 11.08
N VAL A 41 3.17 -5.67 12.26
CA VAL A 41 3.49 -6.38 13.51
C VAL A 41 2.31 -6.21 14.45
N GLU A 42 1.91 -7.31 15.08
CA GLU A 42 0.95 -7.36 16.17
C GLU A 42 1.65 -7.92 17.43
N ASP A 43 1.57 -7.19 18.54
CA ASP A 43 2.01 -7.62 19.86
C ASP A 43 0.85 -8.25 20.62
N ALA A 44 0.89 -9.58 20.77
CA ALA A 44 -0.09 -10.35 21.52
C ALA A 44 0.47 -10.78 22.88
N GLY A 45 0.81 -9.80 23.72
CA GLY A 45 1.25 -10.05 25.10
C GLY A 45 2.74 -10.39 25.24
N GLY A 46 3.57 -9.72 24.44
CA GLY A 46 5.02 -9.89 24.37
C GLY A 46 5.47 -10.83 23.25
N GLU A 47 4.53 -11.49 22.56
CA GLU A 47 4.83 -12.26 21.35
C GLU A 47 4.48 -11.42 20.11
N LEU A 48 5.48 -11.21 19.25
CA LEU A 48 5.36 -10.39 18.06
C LEU A 48 5.02 -11.25 16.85
N PHE A 49 3.84 -11.04 16.28
CA PHE A 49 3.37 -11.69 15.06
C PHE A 49 3.54 -10.75 13.87
N ARG A 50 4.14 -11.27 12.79
CA ARG A 50 4.32 -10.52 11.54
C ARG A 50 3.37 -11.02 10.47
N SER A 51 2.64 -10.11 9.85
CA SER A 51 1.78 -10.40 8.71
C SER A 51 2.12 -9.51 7.52
N MET A 52 1.87 -10.02 6.31
CA MET A 52 2.20 -9.34 5.07
C MET A 52 0.92 -8.97 4.35
N LEU A 53 0.70 -7.68 4.15
CA LEU A 53 -0.49 -7.15 3.53
C LEU A 53 -0.16 -6.57 2.14
N MET A 54 -0.91 -7.01 1.14
CA MET A 54 -0.89 -6.41 -0.20
C MET A 54 -2.06 -5.44 -0.32
N VAL A 55 -1.78 -4.14 -0.37
CA VAL A 55 -2.80 -3.08 -0.39
C VAL A 55 -2.87 -2.45 -1.79
N PRO A 56 -4.03 -2.54 -2.49
CA PRO A 56 -4.07 -2.16 -3.90
C PRO A 56 -4.36 -0.68 -4.18
N THR A 57 -4.73 0.13 -3.18
CA THR A 57 -5.07 1.55 -3.41
C THR A 57 -4.59 2.46 -2.27
N PRO A 58 -4.30 3.76 -2.55
CA PRO A 58 -3.93 4.73 -1.52
C PRO A 58 -5.03 4.93 -0.46
N VAL A 59 -6.30 4.88 -0.84
CA VAL A 59 -7.43 4.97 0.11
C VAL A 59 -7.40 3.83 1.14
N GLN A 60 -7.12 2.60 0.69
CA GLN A 60 -6.98 1.47 1.61
C GLN A 60 -5.70 1.56 2.45
N LEU A 61 -4.62 2.15 1.91
CA LEU A 61 -3.43 2.44 2.71
C LEU A 61 -3.74 3.43 3.84
N GLU A 62 -4.50 4.48 3.56
CA GLU A 62 -4.94 5.45 4.58
C GLU A 62 -5.74 4.77 5.70
N GLN A 63 -6.64 3.84 5.34
CA GLN A 63 -7.39 3.03 6.30
C GLN A 63 -6.46 2.17 7.18
N VAL A 64 -5.47 1.50 6.59
CA VAL A 64 -4.48 0.71 7.34
C VAL A 64 -3.66 1.60 8.28
N VAL A 65 -3.28 2.79 7.84
CA VAL A 65 -2.55 3.76 8.66
C VAL A 65 -3.39 4.24 9.86
N ALA A 66 -4.70 4.45 9.65
CA ALA A 66 -5.60 4.98 10.67
C ALA A 66 -5.92 4.02 11.83
N VAL A 67 -5.73 2.71 11.64
CA VAL A 67 -6.10 1.66 12.62
C VAL A 67 -4.93 1.29 13.56
N LYS A 68 -3.76 1.90 13.38
CA LYS A 68 -2.57 1.60 14.18
C LYS A 68 -2.69 2.07 15.63
N ASP A 69 -2.06 1.29 16.50
CA ASP A 69 -1.90 1.62 17.91
C ASP A 69 -0.58 1.08 18.47
N ASP A 70 -0.44 1.04 19.79
CA ASP A 70 0.77 0.59 20.45
C ASP A 70 1.03 -0.91 20.26
N HIS A 71 -0.01 -1.70 19.98
CA HIS A 71 0.01 -3.16 19.83
C HIS A 71 -0.01 -3.60 18.36
N ALA A 72 -0.39 -2.75 17.41
CA ALA A 72 -0.37 -3.06 15.98
C ALA A 72 0.23 -1.91 15.14
N TRP A 73 1.33 -2.18 14.43
CA TRP A 73 2.06 -1.15 13.67
C TRP A 73 2.59 -1.66 12.33
N ILE A 74 2.97 -0.72 11.44
CA ILE A 74 3.73 -1.06 10.23
C ILE A 74 5.22 -1.04 10.58
N GLU A 75 5.89 -2.16 10.33
CA GLU A 75 7.35 -2.30 10.48
C GLU A 75 8.06 -1.99 9.15
N GLN A 76 7.46 -2.35 8.02
CA GLN A 76 8.00 -2.05 6.69
C GLN A 76 6.90 -1.71 5.70
N ALA A 77 7.16 -0.74 4.82
CA ALA A 77 6.29 -0.41 3.70
C ALA A 77 7.09 -0.32 2.41
N GLN A 78 6.62 -0.99 1.37
CA GLN A 78 7.20 -0.99 0.04
C GLN A 78 6.17 -0.53 -0.98
N LEU A 79 6.60 0.26 -1.96
CA LEU A 79 5.82 0.59 -3.15
C LEU A 79 6.23 -0.36 -4.27
N VAL A 80 5.24 -0.95 -4.93
CA VAL A 80 5.44 -1.79 -6.11
C VAL A 80 4.91 -1.05 -7.33
N THR A 81 5.79 -0.72 -8.27
CA THR A 81 5.49 0.11 -9.44
C THR A 81 5.68 -0.67 -10.75
N PRO A 82 4.76 -0.51 -11.73
CA PRO A 82 4.95 -1.04 -13.07
C PRO A 82 5.96 -0.23 -13.87
N SER A 83 6.48 -0.82 -14.95
CA SER A 83 7.50 -0.24 -15.84
C SER A 83 7.14 1.15 -16.37
N HIS A 84 5.87 1.36 -16.77
CA HIS A 84 5.42 2.63 -17.35
C HIS A 84 5.25 3.76 -16.33
N ILE A 85 5.42 3.50 -15.03
CA ILE A 85 5.37 4.51 -13.96
C ILE A 85 6.76 4.79 -13.40
N ASN A 86 7.61 3.76 -13.33
CA ASN A 86 8.95 3.89 -12.74
C ASN A 86 10.05 4.18 -13.77
N ASP A 87 9.70 4.37 -15.05
CA ASP A 87 10.61 4.59 -16.17
C ASP A 87 11.71 3.52 -16.30
N THR A 88 11.41 2.30 -15.85
CA THR A 88 12.27 1.12 -16.01
C THR A 88 11.63 0.08 -16.90
N GLU A 89 12.39 -0.93 -17.34
CA GLU A 89 11.87 -2.00 -18.20
C GLU A 89 11.14 -3.12 -17.43
N ARG A 90 10.91 -2.96 -16.12
CA ARG A 90 10.33 -4.01 -15.26
C ARG A 90 9.51 -3.46 -14.09
N TRP A 91 8.82 -4.37 -13.41
CA TRP A 91 8.28 -4.08 -12.09
C TRP A 91 9.40 -3.85 -11.09
N THR A 92 9.22 -2.87 -10.22
CA THR A 92 10.17 -2.55 -9.15
C THR A 92 9.42 -2.50 -7.83
N MET A 93 10.04 -3.05 -6.77
CA MET A 93 9.58 -2.92 -5.38
C MET A 93 10.62 -2.11 -4.62
N GLU A 94 10.20 -1.04 -3.97
CA GLU A 94 11.09 -0.04 -3.38
C GLU A 94 10.59 0.42 -2.01
N PRO A 95 11.48 0.70 -1.04
CA PRO A 95 11.07 1.19 0.27
C PRO A 95 10.29 2.50 0.14
N LEU A 96 9.09 2.52 0.67
CA LEU A 96 8.17 3.65 0.57
C LEU A 96 8.49 4.67 1.67
N LEU A 97 8.71 5.93 1.27
CA LEU A 97 8.91 7.03 2.20
C LEU A 97 7.63 7.81 2.44
N GLU A 98 6.91 8.22 1.38
CA GLU A 98 5.71 9.04 1.51
C GLU A 98 4.67 8.74 0.43
N VAL A 99 3.40 8.90 0.80
CA VAL A 99 2.26 8.92 -0.13
C VAL A 99 1.42 10.15 0.17
N SER A 100 1.13 10.92 -0.87
CA SER A 100 0.30 12.12 -0.78
C SER A 100 -0.77 12.12 -1.87
N LEU A 101 -1.99 12.48 -1.47
CA LEU A 101 -3.08 12.86 -2.37
C LEU A 101 -2.84 14.29 -2.87
N ILE A 102 -2.91 14.49 -4.17
CA ILE A 102 -2.81 15.80 -4.83
C ILE A 102 -4.22 16.31 -5.08
N LEU A 103 -4.47 17.54 -4.63
CA LEU A 103 -5.73 18.24 -4.75
C LEU A 103 -5.55 19.55 -5.53
N ASP A 104 -6.57 19.97 -6.27
CA ASP A 104 -6.64 21.32 -6.80
C ASP A 104 -6.96 22.36 -5.68
N ASP A 105 -7.10 23.63 -6.07
CA ASP A 105 -7.41 24.71 -5.13
C ASP A 105 -8.82 24.57 -4.52
N GLN A 106 -9.76 23.93 -5.21
CA GLN A 106 -11.12 23.62 -4.80
C GLN A 106 -11.25 22.34 -3.96
N GLY A 107 -10.17 21.56 -3.86
CA GLY A 107 -10.13 20.29 -3.11
C GLY A 107 -10.55 19.06 -3.92
N LEU A 108 -10.61 19.15 -5.25
CA LEU A 108 -10.81 18.00 -6.13
C LEU A 108 -9.55 17.14 -6.19
N GLU A 109 -9.72 15.82 -6.10
CA GLU A 109 -8.64 14.86 -6.29
C GLU A 109 -8.14 14.85 -7.73
N LEU A 110 -6.84 15.10 -7.89
CA LEU A 110 -6.16 15.09 -9.18
C LEU A 110 -5.31 13.83 -9.37
N GLY A 111 -4.83 13.23 -8.28
CA GLY A 111 -3.98 12.05 -8.32
C GLY A 111 -3.15 11.86 -7.07
N TYR A 112 -2.13 11.03 -7.17
CA TYR A 112 -1.26 10.66 -6.06
C TYR A 112 0.20 10.87 -6.40
N ARG A 113 0.98 11.15 -5.37
CA ARG A 113 2.44 11.20 -5.40
C ARG A 113 3.01 10.20 -4.43
N TYR A 114 4.06 9.51 -4.87
CA TYR A 114 4.78 8.52 -4.11
C TYR A 114 6.26 8.89 -4.08
N ARG A 115 6.85 8.95 -2.89
CA ARG A 115 8.29 9.11 -2.73
C ARG A 115 8.88 7.84 -2.13
N VAL A 116 9.97 7.37 -2.71
CA VAL A 116 10.65 6.14 -2.31
C VAL A 116 12.10 6.40 -1.95
N GLU A 117 12.73 5.43 -1.30
CA GLU A 117 14.15 5.51 -0.95
C GLU A 117 15.02 5.67 -2.21
N GLY A 118 16.14 6.39 -2.06
CA GLY A 118 16.98 6.78 -3.18
C GLY A 118 16.50 8.05 -3.90
N GLY A 119 15.49 8.75 -3.35
CA GLY A 119 15.07 10.08 -3.79
C GLY A 119 14.20 10.10 -5.05
N ARG A 120 13.71 8.94 -5.49
CA ARG A 120 12.78 8.84 -6.63
C ARG A 120 11.37 9.23 -6.19
N GLU A 121 10.67 9.84 -7.14
CA GLU A 121 9.28 10.27 -6.98
C GLU A 121 8.47 9.82 -8.19
N TYR A 122 7.30 9.26 -7.93
CA TYR A 122 6.35 8.82 -8.96
C TYR A 122 5.03 9.55 -8.74
N SER A 123 4.36 9.91 -9.83
CA SER A 123 3.03 10.51 -9.76
C SER A 123 2.07 9.76 -10.67
N VAL A 124 0.85 9.60 -10.20
CA VAL A 124 -0.25 8.94 -10.92
C VAL A 124 -1.43 9.89 -10.93
N SER A 125 -1.91 10.26 -12.11
CA SER A 125 -3.11 11.06 -12.30
C SER A 125 -3.87 10.58 -13.53
N VAL A 126 -5.17 10.86 -13.57
CA VAL A 126 -6.01 10.58 -14.75
C VAL A 126 -5.76 11.62 -15.84
N ASP A 127 -5.53 12.87 -15.43
CA ASP A 127 -5.23 14.01 -16.30
C ASP A 127 -3.89 14.65 -15.92
N PRO A 128 -3.22 15.37 -16.85
CA PRO A 128 -2.08 16.20 -16.50
C PRO A 128 -2.44 17.17 -15.37
N PHE A 129 -1.57 17.32 -14.37
CA PHE A 129 -1.79 18.30 -13.32
C PHE A 129 -1.90 19.70 -13.93
N PRO A 130 -2.91 20.50 -13.54
CA PRO A 130 -3.07 21.85 -14.05
C PRO A 130 -1.90 22.74 -13.60
N ASP A 131 -1.57 23.73 -14.43
CA ASP A 131 -0.65 24.80 -14.05
C ASP A 131 -1.32 25.64 -12.94
N GLY A 132 -0.81 25.54 -11.71
CA GLY A 132 -1.40 26.24 -10.57
C GLY A 132 -0.86 25.78 -9.22
N GLN A 133 -1.37 26.38 -8.15
CA GLN A 133 -1.05 25.97 -6.79
C GLN A 133 -1.80 24.69 -6.45
N LEU A 134 -1.07 23.59 -6.30
CA LEU A 134 -1.61 22.31 -5.85
C LEU A 134 -1.56 22.22 -4.33
N LYS A 135 -2.60 21.62 -3.74
CA LYS A 135 -2.61 21.23 -2.32
C LYS A 135 -2.25 19.75 -2.22
N THR A 136 -1.68 19.36 -1.08
CA THR A 136 -1.33 17.96 -0.81
C THR A 136 -1.89 17.53 0.53
N HIS A 137 -2.50 16.34 0.57
CA HIS A 137 -2.91 15.66 1.80
C HIS A 137 -2.02 14.42 1.99
N MET A 138 -1.33 14.32 3.13
CA MET A 138 -0.40 13.22 3.39
C MET A 138 -1.16 12.00 3.90
N ILE A 139 -1.11 10.92 3.12
CA ILE A 139 -1.71 9.62 3.46
C ILE A 139 -0.74 8.79 4.29
N PHE A 140 0.54 8.78 3.90
CA PHE A 140 1.56 7.99 4.55
C PHE A 140 2.90 8.74 4.63
N SER A 141 3.59 8.62 5.76
CA SER A 141 4.99 8.99 5.93
C SER A 141 5.70 7.93 6.75
N ALA A 142 6.80 7.38 6.24
CA ALA A 142 7.63 6.42 6.94
C ALA A 142 8.10 6.96 8.30
N ALA A 143 8.44 8.25 8.36
CA ALA A 143 8.90 8.88 9.60
C ALA A 143 7.82 8.97 10.69
N LEU A 144 6.54 8.99 10.31
CA LEU A 144 5.41 9.07 11.25
C LEU A 144 4.75 7.71 11.49
N HIS A 145 4.79 6.84 10.50
CA HIS A 145 3.93 5.65 10.46
C HIS A 145 4.70 4.33 10.48
N ILE A 146 6.02 4.32 10.29
CA ILE A 146 6.84 3.13 10.49
C ILE A 146 7.43 3.15 11.89
N ARG A 147 7.30 2.02 12.59
CA ARG A 147 8.05 1.73 13.82
C ARG A 147 8.91 0.51 13.56
N ALA A 148 10.21 0.73 13.41
CA ALA A 148 11.19 -0.35 13.37
C ALA A 148 11.56 -0.73 14.81
N GLU A 149 11.66 -2.03 15.09
CA GLU A 149 12.41 -2.49 16.26
C GLU A 149 13.87 -2.66 15.88
N ASP A 150 14.77 -2.13 16.70
CA ASP A 150 16.19 -2.43 16.60
C ASP A 150 16.40 -3.88 17.07
N TYR A 151 16.84 -4.74 16.14
CA TYR A 151 17.19 -6.15 16.42
C TYR A 151 18.49 -6.29 17.23
#